data_AF-A0A2G8SP97-F1
#
_entry.id   AF-A0A2G8SP97-F1
#
_cell.length_a   1.000
_cell.length_b   1.000
_cell.length_c   1.000
_cell.angle_alpha   90.00
_cell.angle_beta   90.00
_cell.angle_gamma   90.00
#
_symmetry.space_group_name_H-M   'P 1'
#
loop_
_entity.id
_entity.type
_entity.pdbx_description
1 polymer ?
#
loop_
_entity_poly.entity_id
_entity_poly.type
_entity_poly.pdbx_seq_one_letter_code
_entity_poly.pdbx_strand_id
1 'polypeptide(L)'
;MTYVVSATRFFLAAAVPREVASAKARPSPGDRRVDDAMEATLRFDVGGRMVESKLYTDMWRANVLGLIPRVWELPSIEIETEHAVMYFYNFMMPHVYHYITVYDKRTKKTTTEKHYTGGPKWGDRGEEWWSTYRYQLEAFVDLARGKKPPHCVTPDNSIAQMETIDMVYEASGLGRRRPTHEVLSARAAEATVTSPSAS
;
A
#
# COMPACT_ATOMS: atom_id res chain seq x y z
N MET A 1 4.54 -4.02 1.07
CA MET A 1 4.62 -2.55 0.80
C MET A 1 3.40 -1.95 0.09
N THR A 2 2.87 -2.53 -1.01
CA THR A 2 1.84 -1.88 -1.86
C THR A 2 0.61 -1.33 -1.14
N TYR A 3 -0.02 -2.12 -0.25
CA TYR A 3 -1.25 -1.69 0.41
C TYR A 3 -1.07 -0.46 1.31
N VAL A 4 0.02 -0.36 2.08
CA VAL A 4 0.22 0.78 2.99
C VAL A 4 0.56 2.07 2.25
N VAL A 5 1.28 1.96 1.12
CA VAL A 5 1.53 3.08 0.21
C VAL A 5 0.22 3.54 -0.42
N SER A 6 -0.59 2.60 -0.92
CA SER A 6 -1.88 2.90 -1.55
C SER A 6 -2.85 3.56 -0.56
N ALA A 7 -2.94 3.03 0.67
CA ALA A 7 -3.78 3.58 1.72
C ALA A 7 -3.38 5.03 2.04
N THR A 8 -2.09 5.29 2.31
CA THR A 8 -1.59 6.65 2.59
C THR A 8 -1.98 7.63 1.49
N ARG A 9 -1.70 7.28 0.23
CA ARG A 9 -2.01 8.11 -0.94
C ARG A 9 -3.50 8.37 -1.09
N PHE A 10 -4.32 7.33 -0.85
CA PHE A 10 -5.78 7.45 -0.90
C PHE A 10 -6.31 8.42 0.15
N PHE A 11 -5.88 8.30 1.41
CA PHE A 11 -6.37 9.16 2.50
C PHE A 11 -5.88 10.61 2.40
N LEU A 12 -4.65 10.82 1.90
CA LEU A 12 -4.13 12.16 1.64
C LEU A 12 -4.66 12.78 0.34
N ALA A 13 -5.38 12.02 -0.49
CA ALA A 13 -5.73 12.39 -1.86
C ALA A 13 -4.51 12.90 -2.66
N ALA A 14 -3.36 12.23 -2.47
CA ALA A 14 -2.08 12.64 -3.01
C ALA A 14 -1.58 11.66 -4.09
N ALA A 15 -0.83 12.19 -5.06
CA ALA A 15 -0.15 11.39 -6.07
C ALA A 15 1.17 10.82 -5.50
N VAL A 16 2.32 11.22 -6.04
CA VAL A 16 3.65 10.80 -5.57
C VAL A 16 4.06 11.66 -4.36
N PRO A 17 4.75 11.11 -3.34
CA PRO A 17 5.33 11.94 -2.29
C PRO A 17 6.36 12.92 -2.87
N ARG A 18 6.56 14.04 -2.18
CA ARG A 18 7.60 15.00 -2.53
C ARG A 18 9.00 14.39 -2.34
N GLU A 19 9.16 13.60 -1.29
CA GLU A 19 10.40 12.90 -1.00
C GLU A 19 10.19 11.67 -0.10
N VAL A 20 11.19 10.79 -0.10
CA VAL A 20 11.36 9.72 0.89
C VAL A 20 12.40 10.19 1.90
N ALA A 21 11.96 10.56 3.09
CA ALA A 21 12.84 11.08 4.14
C ALA A 21 13.78 10.01 4.70
N SER A 22 13.30 8.77 4.78
CA SER A 22 14.11 7.61 5.14
C SER A 22 13.47 6.33 4.61
N ALA A 23 14.29 5.34 4.27
CA ALA A 23 13.82 3.99 4.00
C ALA A 23 14.87 2.98 4.46
N LYS A 24 14.40 1.88 5.06
CA LYS A 24 15.24 0.80 5.59
C LYS A 24 14.58 -0.53 5.25
N ALA A 25 15.23 -1.28 4.36
CA ALA A 25 14.84 -2.63 4.04
C ALA A 25 15.51 -3.63 5.00
N ARG A 26 14.79 -4.71 5.32
CA ARG A 26 15.36 -5.96 5.82
C ARG A 26 15.40 -6.94 4.66
N PRO A 27 16.56 -7.20 4.05
CA PRO A 27 16.65 -8.11 2.92
C PRO A 27 16.35 -9.56 3.33
N SER A 28 15.80 -10.32 2.40
CA SER A 28 15.54 -11.74 2.56
C SER A 28 16.85 -12.53 2.64
N PRO A 29 16.95 -13.55 3.51
CA PRO A 29 18.13 -14.42 3.59
C PRO A 29 18.42 -15.16 2.28
N GLY A 30 17.38 -15.50 1.51
CA GLY A 30 17.52 -16.26 0.25
C GLY A 30 17.91 -15.43 -0.97
N ASP A 31 17.54 -14.14 -0.99
CA ASP A 31 17.95 -13.20 -2.04
C ASP A 31 18.01 -11.79 -1.45
N ARG A 32 19.22 -11.24 -1.31
CA ARG A 32 19.46 -9.91 -0.71
C ARG A 32 18.88 -8.76 -1.54
N ARG A 33 18.40 -9.02 -2.76
CA ARG A 33 17.69 -8.04 -3.59
C ARG A 33 16.21 -7.94 -3.21
N VAL A 34 15.66 -8.91 -2.49
CA VAL A 34 14.25 -8.94 -2.05
C VAL A 34 14.16 -8.49 -0.61
N ASP A 35 13.20 -7.63 -0.28
CA ASP A 35 12.90 -7.27 1.10
C ASP A 35 11.92 -8.27 1.73
N ASP A 36 12.20 -8.67 2.97
CA ASP A 36 11.25 -9.34 3.85
C ASP A 36 10.40 -8.30 4.60
N ALA A 37 11.00 -7.16 4.93
CA ALA A 37 10.34 -6.03 5.59
C ALA A 37 10.90 -4.70 5.11
N MET A 38 10.07 -3.66 5.21
CA MET A 38 10.40 -2.29 4.84
C MET A 38 9.83 -1.32 5.88
N GLU A 39 10.69 -0.43 6.35
CA GLU A 39 10.34 0.78 7.10
C GLU A 39 10.62 1.98 6.21
N ALA A 40 9.67 2.90 6.06
CA ALA A 40 9.87 4.11 5.27
C ALA A 40 9.13 5.30 5.86
N THR A 41 9.73 6.48 5.75
CA THR A 41 9.10 7.76 6.08
C THR A 41 8.97 8.57 4.79
N LEU A 42 7.73 8.82 4.38
CA LEU A 42 7.40 9.60 3.18
C LEU A 42 6.94 10.99 3.59
N ARG A 43 7.23 12.00 2.77
CA ARG A 43 6.67 13.34 2.95
C ARG A 43 5.87 13.77 1.73
N PHE A 44 4.61 14.11 1.95
CA PHE A 44 3.68 14.57 0.92
C PHE A 44 3.46 16.07 1.04
N ASP A 45 3.36 16.75 -0.10
CA ASP A 45 2.89 18.14 -0.14
C ASP A 45 1.38 18.13 -0.39
N VAL A 46 0.60 18.51 0.63
CA VAL A 46 -0.86 18.54 0.59
C VAL A 46 -1.31 19.99 0.71
N GLY A 47 -1.37 20.68 -0.43
CA GLY A 47 -1.79 22.08 -0.49
C GLY A 47 -0.83 23.04 0.23
N GLY A 48 0.48 22.83 0.09
CA GLY A 48 1.53 23.65 0.71
C GLY A 48 1.89 23.26 2.14
N ARG A 49 1.23 22.23 2.70
CA ARG A 49 1.57 21.65 4.00
C ARG A 49 2.26 20.32 3.80
N MET A 50 3.43 20.17 4.43
CA MET A 50 4.16 18.91 4.43
C MET A 50 3.54 17.95 5.46
N VAL A 51 3.06 16.81 4.97
CA VAL A 51 2.50 15.72 5.79
C VAL A 51 3.45 14.54 5.77
N GLU A 52 3.84 14.06 6.95
CA GLU A 52 4.71 12.90 7.11
C GLU A 52 3.85 11.62 7.22
N SER A 53 4.23 10.58 6.49
CA SER A 53 3.65 9.24 6.60
C SER A 53 4.74 8.23 6.94
N LYS A 54 4.52 7.47 8.02
CA LYS A 54 5.41 6.39 8.46
C LYS A 54 4.80 5.06 8.06
N LEU A 55 5.55 4.32 7.27
CA LEU A 55 5.17 3.04 6.72
C LEU A 55 6.00 1.95 7.37
N TYR A 56 5.33 0.87 7.74
CA TYR A 56 5.96 -0.38 8.13
C TYR A 56 5.26 -1.52 7.41
N THR A 57 6.03 -2.36 6.73
CA THR A 57 5.52 -3.63 6.19
C THR A 57 6.49 -4.75 6.48
N ASP A 58 5.97 -5.89 6.90
CA ASP A 58 6.76 -7.08 7.17
C ASP A 58 5.99 -8.30 6.66
N MET A 59 6.49 -8.89 5.57
CA MET A 59 5.89 -10.05 4.91
C MET A 59 6.47 -11.38 5.43
N TRP A 60 7.52 -11.33 6.25
CA TRP A 60 8.21 -12.48 6.82
C TRP A 60 8.24 -12.40 8.35
N ARG A 61 7.08 -12.10 8.96
CA ARG A 61 6.95 -12.02 10.40
C ARG A 61 6.91 -13.41 11.02
N ALA A 62 7.77 -13.65 12.01
CA ALA A 62 7.75 -14.89 12.77
C ALA A 62 6.47 -15.01 13.62
N ASN A 63 5.94 -16.23 13.71
CA ASN A 63 4.84 -16.59 14.60
C ASN A 63 5.18 -16.27 16.06
N VAL A 64 4.16 -15.97 16.87
CA VAL A 64 4.34 -15.80 18.32
C VAL A 64 4.79 -17.13 18.92
N LEU A 65 5.92 -17.12 19.63
CA LEU A 65 6.59 -18.31 20.16
C LEU A 65 6.91 -19.38 19.07
N GLY A 66 7.02 -18.97 17.81
CA GLY A 66 7.29 -19.87 16.68
C GLY A 66 6.10 -20.73 16.21
N LEU A 67 4.97 -20.72 16.93
CA LEU A 67 3.86 -21.64 16.70
C LEU A 67 2.55 -20.92 16.35
N ILE A 68 2.27 -19.78 16.98
CA ILE A 68 0.95 -19.13 16.88
C ILE A 68 0.97 -18.11 15.75
N PRO A 69 0.17 -18.29 14.68
CA PRO A 69 0.08 -17.33 13.60
C PRO A 69 -0.51 -16.00 14.09
N ARG A 70 0.08 -14.88 13.66
CA ARG A 70 -0.33 -13.51 14.03
C ARG A 70 -1.55 -13.03 13.23
N VAL A 71 -2.65 -13.77 13.27
CA VAL A 71 -3.86 -13.49 12.47
C VAL A 71 -4.58 -12.19 12.84
N TRP A 72 -4.25 -11.61 13.99
CA TRP A 72 -4.80 -10.34 14.50
C TRP A 72 -3.92 -9.12 14.17
N GLU A 73 -2.84 -9.28 13.40
CA GLU A 73 -1.98 -8.17 12.97
C GLU A 73 -2.29 -7.80 11.52
N LEU A 74 -3.53 -7.40 11.28
CA LEU A 74 -4.00 -7.04 9.95
C LEU A 74 -3.58 -5.61 9.57
N PRO A 75 -3.50 -5.29 8.26
CA PRO A 75 -3.12 -3.95 7.81
C PRO A 75 -4.01 -2.87 8.45
N SER A 76 -3.37 -1.88 9.05
CA SER A 76 -4.04 -0.76 9.71
C SER A 76 -3.37 0.56 9.35
N ILE A 77 -4.11 1.65 9.50
CA ILE A 77 -3.60 3.00 9.31
C ILE A 77 -4.08 3.89 10.45
N GLU A 78 -3.17 4.72 10.93
CA GLU A 78 -3.47 5.80 11.85
C GLU A 78 -3.32 7.14 11.12
N ILE A 79 -4.30 8.02 11.29
CA ILE A 79 -4.35 9.33 10.66
C ILE A 79 -4.51 10.36 11.78
N GLU A 80 -3.47 11.12 12.01
CA GLU A 80 -3.46 12.20 12.99
C GLU A 80 -3.78 13.55 12.32
N THR A 81 -4.74 14.27 12.88
CA THR A 81 -5.11 15.63 12.47
C THR A 81 -4.95 16.58 13.66
N GLU A 82 -5.18 17.88 13.44
CA GLU A 82 -5.13 18.89 14.51
C GLU A 82 -6.11 18.60 15.66
N HIS A 83 -7.25 17.98 15.37
CA HIS A 83 -8.33 17.80 16.35
C HIS A 83 -8.68 16.34 16.65
N ALA A 84 -8.25 15.39 15.83
CA ALA A 84 -8.57 13.99 16.03
C ALA A 84 -7.44 13.05 15.63
N VAL A 85 -7.40 11.88 16.26
CA VAL A 85 -6.61 10.72 15.79
C VAL A 85 -7.60 9.66 15.35
N MET A 86 -7.52 9.26 14.10
CA MET A 86 -8.36 8.21 13.53
C MET A 86 -7.53 6.95 13.32
N TYR A 87 -8.02 5.80 13.77
CA TYR A 87 -7.36 4.52 13.54
C TYR A 87 -8.31 3.57 12.83
N PHE A 88 -7.90 3.09 11.66
CA PHE A 88 -8.66 2.14 10.86
C PHE A 88 -7.95 0.79 10.83
N TYR A 89 -8.53 -0.19 11.51
CA TYR A 89 -8.04 -1.56 11.59
C TYR A 89 -8.60 -2.44 10.47
N ASN A 90 -7.75 -3.27 9.87
CA ASN A 90 -8.07 -4.24 8.82
C ASN A 90 -8.79 -3.62 7.60
N PHE A 91 -8.21 -2.57 7.04
CA PHE A 91 -8.76 -1.92 5.84
C PHE A 91 -8.69 -2.79 4.57
N MET A 92 -7.91 -3.88 4.59
CA MET A 92 -7.75 -4.79 3.45
C MET A 92 -8.87 -5.83 3.37
N MET A 93 -9.30 -6.37 4.51
CA MET A 93 -10.36 -7.39 4.60
C MET A 93 -11.49 -6.94 5.55
N PRO A 94 -12.09 -5.76 5.34
CA PRO A 94 -13.03 -5.18 6.29
C PRO A 94 -14.29 -6.03 6.49
N HIS A 95 -14.70 -6.80 5.48
CA HIS A 95 -15.80 -7.75 5.52
C HIS A 95 -15.63 -8.91 6.51
N VAL A 96 -14.39 -9.23 6.93
CA VAL A 96 -14.16 -10.26 7.96
C VAL A 96 -14.37 -9.65 9.35
N TYR A 97 -13.68 -8.55 9.63
CA TYR A 97 -13.81 -7.77 10.85
C TYR A 97 -13.02 -6.48 10.70
N HIS A 98 -13.63 -5.34 10.99
CA HIS A 98 -12.91 -4.08 11.09
C HIS A 98 -13.52 -3.19 12.18
N TYR A 99 -12.81 -2.11 12.46
CA TYR A 99 -13.34 -0.98 13.21
C TYR A 99 -12.55 0.28 12.87
N ILE A 100 -13.20 1.41 13.04
CA ILE A 100 -12.60 2.74 12.94
C ILE A 100 -12.77 3.37 14.31
N THR A 101 -11.68 3.75 14.97
CA THR A 101 -11.77 4.60 16.16
C THR A 101 -11.48 6.05 15.80
N VAL A 102 -12.19 6.96 16.43
CA VAL A 102 -11.96 8.40 16.33
C VAL A 102 -11.76 8.94 17.74
N TYR A 103 -10.53 9.33 18.04
CA TYR A 103 -10.18 10.01 19.27
C TYR A 103 -10.20 11.51 19.06
N ASP A 104 -11.14 12.21 19.69
CA ASP A 104 -11.21 13.67 19.67
C ASP A 104 -10.25 14.24 20.72
N LYS A 105 -9.25 14.99 20.26
CA LYS A 105 -8.19 15.59 21.08
C LYS A 105 -8.73 16.69 22.00
N ARG A 106 -9.85 17.34 21.65
CA ARG A 106 -10.47 18.43 22.42
C ARG A 106 -11.33 17.87 23.55
N THR A 107 -12.20 16.91 23.24
CA THR A 107 -13.12 16.33 24.23
C THR A 107 -12.52 15.16 25.00
N LYS A 108 -11.37 14.63 24.54
CA LYS A 108 -10.69 13.46 25.10
C LYS A 108 -11.54 12.18 25.06
N LYS A 109 -12.52 12.13 24.15
CA LYS A 109 -13.41 10.98 23.97
C LYS A 109 -13.01 10.17 22.74
N THR A 110 -13.15 8.86 22.84
CA THR A 110 -12.98 7.93 21.73
C THR A 110 -14.33 7.36 21.34
N THR A 111 -14.67 7.45 20.06
CA THR A 111 -15.79 6.72 19.47
C THR A 111 -15.27 5.60 18.59
N THR A 112 -16.05 4.53 18.46
CA THR A 112 -15.72 3.38 17.62
C THR A 112 -16.89 3.11 16.69
N GLU A 113 -16.61 3.01 15.40
CA GLU A 113 -17.60 2.77 14.36
C GLU A 113 -17.22 1.57 13.51
N LYS A 114 -18.21 0.93 12.91
CA LYS A 114 -18.06 -0.17 11.95
C LYS A 114 -19.05 0.05 10.82
N HIS A 115 -18.57 -0.04 9.59
CA HIS A 115 -19.35 0.25 8.38
C HIS A 115 -19.12 -0.85 7.36
N TYR A 116 -20.09 -1.75 7.19
CA TYR A 116 -19.96 -2.93 6.34
C TYR A 116 -20.65 -2.78 4.97
N THR A 117 -21.50 -1.78 4.79
CA THR A 117 -22.28 -1.56 3.57
C THR A 117 -22.14 -0.14 3.06
N GLY A 118 -22.19 0.03 1.73
CA GLY A 118 -22.80 1.19 1.07
C GLY A 118 -22.18 2.57 1.30
N GLY A 119 -22.27 3.11 2.51
CA GLY A 119 -21.75 4.41 2.87
C GLY A 119 -22.20 5.56 1.94
N PRO A 120 -21.61 6.76 2.10
CA PRO A 120 -22.04 7.93 1.32
C PRO A 120 -21.66 7.85 -0.18
N LYS A 121 -20.70 6.99 -0.55
CA LYS A 121 -20.24 6.85 -1.95
C LYS A 121 -20.98 5.77 -2.72
N TRP A 122 -21.25 4.63 -2.09
CA TRP A 122 -21.94 3.51 -2.75
C TRP A 122 -23.45 3.49 -2.48
N GLY A 123 -23.95 4.31 -1.54
CA GLY A 123 -25.38 4.39 -1.24
C GLY A 123 -25.90 3.05 -0.74
N ASP A 124 -27.00 2.57 -1.32
CA ASP A 124 -27.56 1.26 -0.97
C ASP A 124 -26.84 0.07 -1.66
N ARG A 125 -25.81 0.34 -2.48
CA ARG A 125 -25.07 -0.71 -3.18
C ARG A 125 -23.96 -1.26 -2.29
N GLY A 126 -24.12 -2.50 -1.87
CA GLY A 126 -23.10 -3.28 -1.20
C GLY A 126 -23.68 -4.10 -0.05
N GLU A 127 -23.12 -5.27 0.17
CA GLU A 127 -23.56 -6.19 1.22
C GLU A 127 -22.48 -6.32 2.30
N GLU A 128 -22.88 -6.68 3.52
CA GLU A 128 -21.96 -6.77 4.66
C GLU A 128 -20.81 -7.76 4.42
N TRP A 129 -21.07 -8.80 3.62
CA TRP A 129 -20.11 -9.85 3.27
C TRP A 129 -19.30 -9.54 2.00
N TRP A 130 -19.50 -8.39 1.35
CA TRP A 130 -18.75 -8.05 0.15
C TRP A 130 -17.29 -7.78 0.47
N SER A 131 -16.42 -8.56 -0.16
CA SER A 131 -14.98 -8.27 -0.13
C SER A 131 -14.66 -6.95 -0.83
N THR A 132 -13.51 -6.37 -0.49
CA THR A 132 -12.96 -5.20 -1.19
C THR A 132 -12.83 -5.45 -2.69
N TYR A 133 -12.47 -6.68 -3.08
CA TYR A 133 -12.43 -7.11 -4.48
C TYR A 133 -13.80 -7.12 -5.16
N ARG A 134 -14.88 -7.45 -4.44
CA ARG A 134 -16.23 -7.36 -5.01
C ARG A 134 -16.57 -5.91 -5.36
N TYR A 135 -16.34 -4.97 -4.46
CA TYR A 135 -16.51 -3.54 -4.76
C TYR A 135 -15.65 -3.08 -5.94
N GLN A 136 -14.39 -3.51 -6.02
CA GLN A 136 -13.52 -3.18 -7.16
C GLN A 136 -14.05 -3.73 -8.48
N LEU A 137 -14.56 -4.96 -8.49
CA LEU A 137 -15.16 -5.58 -9.67
C LEU A 137 -16.43 -4.85 -10.12
N GLU A 138 -17.28 -4.44 -9.18
CA GLU A 138 -18.47 -3.64 -9.45
C GLU A 138 -18.13 -2.28 -10.10
N ALA A 139 -17.10 -1.60 -9.60
CA ALA A 139 -16.59 -0.37 -10.20
C ALA A 139 -16.02 -0.61 -11.61
N PHE A 140 -15.30 -1.71 -11.81
CA PHE A 140 -14.76 -2.08 -13.12
C PHE A 140 -15.86 -2.38 -14.14
N VAL A 141 -16.89 -3.14 -13.75
CA VAL A 141 -18.03 -3.47 -14.61
C VAL A 141 -18.78 -2.21 -15.03
N ASP A 142 -18.96 -1.25 -14.12
CA ASP A 142 -19.56 0.04 -14.45
C ASP A 142 -18.75 0.79 -15.52
N LEU A 143 -17.42 0.88 -15.36
CA LEU A 143 -16.55 1.50 -16.35
C LEU A 143 -16.62 0.81 -17.71
N ALA A 144 -16.57 -0.53 -17.73
CA ALA A 144 -16.66 -1.31 -18.97
C ALA A 144 -17.99 -1.12 -19.70
N ARG A 145 -19.06 -0.77 -18.96
CA ARG A 145 -20.39 -0.45 -19.49
C ARG A 145 -20.58 1.04 -19.78
N GLY A 146 -19.53 1.86 -19.71
CA GLY A 146 -19.60 3.30 -19.95
C GLY A 146 -20.30 4.10 -18.83
N LYS A 147 -20.46 3.52 -17.64
CA LYS A 147 -21.00 4.19 -16.45
C LYS A 147 -19.87 4.78 -15.61
N LYS A 148 -20.21 5.78 -14.79
CA LYS A 148 -19.28 6.38 -13.83
C LYS A 148 -19.36 5.63 -12.49
N PRO A 149 -18.33 4.88 -12.07
CA PRO A 149 -18.35 4.19 -10.78
C PRO A 149 -18.19 5.20 -9.62
N PRO A 150 -18.59 4.83 -8.38
CA PRO A 150 -18.34 5.64 -7.19
C PRO A 150 -16.87 5.94 -6.93
N HIS A 151 -16.01 4.96 -7.19
CA HIS A 151 -14.56 5.08 -7.12
C HIS A 151 -13.90 4.00 -7.97
N CYS A 152 -12.81 4.36 -8.66
CA CYS A 152 -11.97 3.40 -9.36
C CYS A 152 -10.51 3.88 -9.33
N VAL A 153 -9.58 2.92 -9.42
CA VAL A 153 -8.16 3.18 -9.56
C VAL A 153 -7.89 3.61 -11.00
N THR A 154 -7.40 4.83 -11.18
CA THR A 154 -7.04 5.36 -12.51
C THR A 154 -5.65 4.89 -12.96
N PRO A 155 -5.33 4.98 -14.27
CA PRO A 155 -3.98 4.74 -14.77
C PRO A 155 -2.93 5.60 -14.04
N ASP A 156 -3.20 6.90 -13.88
CA ASP A 156 -2.30 7.82 -13.16
C ASP A 156 -2.11 7.42 -11.70
N ASN A 157 -3.16 6.91 -11.05
CA ASN A 157 -3.05 6.42 -9.67
C ASN A 157 -2.10 5.22 -9.59
N SER A 158 -2.15 4.32 -10.58
CA SER A 158 -1.28 3.15 -10.70
C SER A 158 0.17 3.52 -11.02
N ILE A 159 0.38 4.51 -11.89
CA ILE A 159 1.73 5.02 -12.20
C ILE A 159 2.35 5.62 -10.95
N ALA A 160 1.66 6.56 -10.30
CA ALA A 160 2.16 7.20 -9.10
C ALA A 160 2.33 6.22 -7.92
N GLN A 161 1.56 5.12 -7.89
CA GLN A 161 1.77 4.02 -6.94
C GLN A 161 3.14 3.37 -7.14
N MET A 162 3.47 3.03 -8.39
CA MET A 162 4.74 2.40 -8.73
C MET A 162 5.91 3.36 -8.57
N GLU A 163 5.77 4.62 -8.97
CA GLU A 163 6.79 5.66 -8.74
C GLU A 163 7.09 5.84 -7.26
N THR A 164 6.06 5.86 -6.40
CA THR A 164 6.26 5.94 -4.94
C THR A 164 7.02 4.73 -4.41
N ILE A 165 6.67 3.52 -4.86
CA ILE A 165 7.34 2.29 -4.47
C ILE A 165 8.81 2.30 -4.92
N ASP A 166 9.07 2.73 -6.15
CA ASP A 166 10.42 2.85 -6.71
C ASP A 166 11.28 3.82 -5.90
N MET A 167 10.75 4.99 -5.54
CA MET A 167 11.44 5.95 -4.69
C MET A 167 11.83 5.35 -3.33
N VAL A 168 10.96 4.53 -2.73
CA VAL A 168 11.25 3.86 -1.45
C VAL A 168 12.36 2.83 -1.61
N TYR A 169 12.33 2.00 -2.66
CA TYR A 169 13.36 1.01 -2.92
C TYR A 169 14.73 1.63 -3.25
N GLU A 170 14.74 2.75 -3.97
CA GLU A 170 15.95 3.53 -4.23
C GLU A 170 16.52 4.08 -2.91
N ALA A 171 15.68 4.73 -2.09
CA ALA A 171 16.08 5.26 -0.79
C ALA A 171 16.53 4.17 0.20
N SER A 172 16.02 2.93 0.08
CA SER A 172 16.41 1.82 0.93
C SER A 172 17.73 1.14 0.53
N GLY A 173 18.32 1.54 -0.61
CA GLY A 173 19.53 0.94 -1.16
C GLY A 173 19.34 -0.40 -1.88
N LEU A 174 18.10 -0.88 -2.05
CA LEU A 174 17.81 -2.08 -2.85
C LEU A 174 17.75 -1.75 -4.36
N GLY A 175 17.49 -0.48 -4.68
CA GLY A 175 17.43 0.02 -6.04
C GLY A 175 16.14 -0.35 -6.76
N ARG A 176 15.91 0.33 -7.88
CA ARG A 176 14.72 0.15 -8.70
C ARG A 176 14.71 -1.21 -9.38
N ARG A 177 13.53 -1.83 -9.49
CA ARG A 177 13.39 -3.11 -10.19
C ARG A 177 13.47 -2.90 -11.69
N ARG A 178 14.42 -3.57 -12.33
CA ARG A 178 14.52 -3.56 -13.80
C ARG A 178 13.38 -4.36 -14.42
N PRO A 179 12.80 -3.89 -15.53
CA PRO A 179 11.86 -4.66 -16.33
C PRO A 179 12.44 -6.03 -16.74
N THR A 180 11.58 -7.06 -16.75
CA THR A 180 12.00 -8.42 -17.07
C THR A 180 12.70 -8.53 -18.42
N HIS A 181 12.20 -7.82 -19.44
CA HIS A 181 12.77 -7.86 -20.78
C HIS A 181 14.22 -7.34 -20.81
N GLU A 182 14.54 -6.25 -20.11
CA GLU A 182 15.91 -5.74 -19.99
C GLU A 182 16.84 -6.74 -19.30
N VAL A 183 16.35 -7.40 -18.25
CA VAL A 183 17.12 -8.44 -17.54
C VAL A 183 17.41 -9.63 -18.45
N LEU A 184 16.43 -10.06 -19.24
CA LEU A 184 16.58 -11.16 -20.20
C LEU A 184 17.55 -10.78 -21.32
N SER A 185 17.44 -9.56 -21.86
CA SER A 185 18.35 -9.03 -22.89
C SER A 185 19.78 -8.92 -22.37
N ALA A 186 19.99 -8.43 -21.16
CA ALA A 186 21.32 -8.35 -20.53
C ALA A 186 21.94 -9.74 -20.33
N ARG A 187 21.15 -10.73 -19.87
CA ARG A 187 21.60 -12.12 -19.73
C ARG A 187 21.97 -12.76 -21.06
N ALA A 188 21.17 -12.50 -22.11
CA ALA A 188 21.46 -13.00 -23.45
C ALA A 188 22.76 -12.39 -24.01
N ALA A 189 23.00 -11.10 -23.75
CA ALA A 189 24.24 -10.44 -24.13
C ALA A 189 25.47 -11.02 -23.39
N GLU A 190 25.39 -11.26 -22.08
CA GLU A 190 26.46 -11.90 -21.30
C GLU A 190 26.77 -13.33 -21.78
N ALA A 191 25.74 -14.12 -22.12
CA ALA A 191 25.91 -15.48 -22.64
C ALA A 191 26.59 -15.51 -24.03
N THR A 192 26.34 -14.49 -24.85
CA THR A 192 26.96 -14.35 -26.18
C THR A 192 28.44 -13.96 -26.08
N VAL A 193 28.82 -13.16 -25.08
CA VAL A 193 30.21 -12.74 -24.82
C VAL A 193 31.05 -13.86 -24.20
N THR A 194 30.43 -14.80 -23.47
CA THR A 194 31.13 -15.88 -22.76
C THR A 194 31.27 -17.18 -23.56
N SER A 195 30.74 -17.24 -24.77
CA SER A 195 30.93 -18.37 -25.68
C SER A 195 32.31 -18.26 -26.35
N PRO A 196 33.29 -19.15 -26.07
CA PRO A 196 34.58 -19.10 -26.74
C PRO A 196 34.38 -19.42 -28.21
N SER A 197 35.04 -18.67 -29.10
CA SER A 197 35.12 -19.02 -30.51
C SER A 197 35.79 -20.38 -30.62
N ALA A 198 35.01 -21.42 -30.88
CA ALA A 198 35.53 -22.73 -31.24
C ALA A 198 36.12 -22.60 -32.66
N SER A 199 37.45 -22.45 -32.71
CA SER A 199 38.28 -22.60 -33.90
C SER A 199 38.92 -23.98 -33.92
#